data_AF-A0A2K2DSM5-F1
#
_entry.id   AF-A0A2K2DSM5-F1
#
_cell.length_a   1.000
_cell.length_b   1.000
_cell.length_c   1.000
_cell.angle_alpha   90.00
_cell.angle_beta   90.00
_cell.angle_gamma   90.00
#
_symmetry.space_group_name_H-M   'P 1'
#
loop_
_entity.id
_entity.type
_entity.pdbx_description
1 polymer ?
#
loop_
_entity_poly.entity_id
_entity_poly.type
_entity_poly.pdbx_seq_one_letter_code
_entity_poly.pdbx_strand_id
1 'polypeptide(L)' 'TSVEGWWTKMSSQSKGLDSMTMLMSWEIWNEKNARIFRGHSTLPTFMLAKIKLNDANWVTAGAKRLGSWMSRE' A
#
# COMPACT_ATOMS: atom_id res chain seq x y z
N THR A 1 13.52 -17.32 -8.73
CA THR A 1 12.10 -16.92 -8.68
C THR A 1 12.01 -15.50 -9.18
N SER A 2 11.27 -15.23 -10.25
CA SER A 2 11.05 -13.85 -10.73
C SER A 2 10.19 -13.09 -9.72
N VAL A 3 10.27 -11.74 -9.74
CA VAL A 3 9.39 -10.88 -8.93
C VAL A 3 7.92 -11.21 -9.20
N GLU A 4 7.59 -11.47 -10.46
CA GLU A 4 6.24 -11.86 -10.90
C GLU A 4 5.80 -13.21 -10.32
N GLY A 5 6.68 -14.23 -10.32
CA GLY A 5 6.36 -15.53 -9.71
C GLY A 5 6.22 -15.47 -8.18
N TRP A 6 7.01 -14.63 -7.52
CA TRP A 6 6.84 -14.36 -6.08
C TRP A 6 5.52 -13.63 -5.80
N TRP A 7 5.20 -12.63 -6.63
CA TRP A 7 3.98 -11.84 -6.55
C TRP A 7 2.71 -12.68 -6.63
N THR A 8 2.61 -13.49 -7.69
CA THR A 8 1.46 -14.37 -7.95
C THR A 8 1.27 -15.41 -6.84
N LYS A 9 2.38 -15.88 -6.24
CA LYS A 9 2.33 -16.78 -5.09
C LYS A 9 1.79 -16.08 -3.83
N MET A 10 2.08 -14.80 -3.65
CA MET A 10 1.71 -14.05 -2.45
C MET A 10 0.24 -13.57 -2.54
N SER A 11 -0.21 -13.12 -3.72
CA SER A 11 -1.60 -12.71 -3.96
C SER A 11 -2.58 -13.86 -3.86
N SER A 12 -2.22 -15.04 -4.37
CA SER A 12 -3.04 -16.26 -4.25
C SER A 12 -3.24 -16.72 -2.80
N GLN A 13 -2.30 -16.40 -1.90
CA GLN A 13 -2.39 -16.73 -0.47
C GLN A 13 -3.17 -15.68 0.33
N SER A 14 -3.26 -14.44 -0.15
CA SER A 14 -3.94 -13.36 0.58
C SER A 14 -4.54 -12.34 -0.38
N LYS A 15 -5.89 -12.35 -0.49
CA LYS A 15 -6.60 -11.26 -1.19
C LYS A 15 -6.42 -9.88 -0.53
N GLY A 16 -5.90 -9.82 0.69
CA GLY A 16 -5.52 -8.55 1.34
C GLY A 16 -4.27 -7.92 0.70
N LEU A 17 -3.38 -8.75 0.13
CA LEU A 17 -2.15 -8.28 -0.48
C LEU A 17 -2.42 -7.47 -1.76
N ASP A 18 -3.34 -7.92 -2.61
CA ASP A 18 -3.68 -7.18 -3.84
C ASP A 18 -4.17 -5.77 -3.53
N SER A 19 -5.03 -5.64 -2.50
CA SER A 19 -5.51 -4.35 -2.03
C SER A 19 -4.39 -3.51 -1.40
N MET A 20 -3.49 -4.12 -0.64
CA MET A 20 -2.31 -3.44 -0.06
C MET A 20 -1.41 -2.87 -1.16
N THR A 21 -1.25 -3.63 -2.23
CA THR A 21 -0.40 -3.27 -3.35
C THR A 21 -0.98 -2.10 -4.11
N MET A 22 -2.29 -2.14 -4.37
CA MET A 22 -3.00 -1.02 -4.93
C MET A 22 -2.79 0.25 -4.08
N LEU A 23 -2.90 0.14 -2.76
CA LEU A 23 -2.65 1.26 -1.82
C LEU A 23 -1.21 1.78 -1.90
N MET A 24 -0.21 0.88 -1.90
CA MET A 24 1.20 1.26 -2.03
C MET A 24 1.47 1.95 -3.38
N SER A 25 0.98 1.38 -4.48
CA SER A 25 1.09 1.96 -5.81
C SER A 25 0.42 3.34 -5.89
N TRP A 26 -0.74 3.51 -5.27
CA TRP A 26 -1.46 4.78 -5.19
C TRP A 26 -0.67 5.86 -4.44
N GLU A 27 -0.13 5.55 -3.26
CA GLU A 27 0.67 6.52 -2.49
C GLU A 27 1.97 6.90 -3.19
N ILE A 28 2.66 5.94 -3.83
CA ILE A 28 3.86 6.21 -4.63
C ILE A 28 3.52 7.14 -5.81
N TRP A 29 2.41 6.90 -6.48
CA TRP A 29 1.95 7.75 -7.59
C TRP A 29 1.66 9.17 -7.10
N ASN A 30 0.96 9.32 -5.96
CA ASN A 30 0.68 10.62 -5.36
C ASN A 30 1.95 11.37 -4.92
N GLU A 31 2.94 10.67 -4.36
CA GLU A 31 4.22 11.29 -3.99
C GLU A 31 4.96 11.81 -5.22
N LYS A 32 5.05 11.01 -6.28
CA LYS A 32 5.67 11.43 -7.55
C LYS A 32 4.98 12.65 -8.13
N ASN A 33 3.65 12.70 -8.10
CA ASN A 33 2.90 13.87 -8.55
C ASN A 33 3.14 15.09 -7.67
N ALA A 34 3.18 14.95 -6.35
CA ALA A 34 3.51 16.06 -5.46
C ALA A 34 4.90 16.61 -5.73
N ARG A 35 5.87 15.73 -6.00
CA ARG A 35 7.24 16.11 -6.33
C ARG A 35 7.32 16.87 -7.65
N ILE A 36 6.68 16.36 -8.69
CA ILE A 36 6.74 16.94 -10.05
C ILE A 36 5.94 18.25 -10.13
N PHE A 37 4.69 18.24 -9.67
CA PHE A 37 3.78 19.37 -9.90
C PHE A 37 3.84 20.43 -8.80
N ARG A 38 4.30 20.08 -7.59
CA ARG A 38 4.32 20.99 -6.43
C ARG A 38 5.72 21.21 -5.87
N GLY A 39 6.76 20.59 -6.43
CA GLY A 39 8.12 20.66 -5.91
C GLY A 39 8.27 20.07 -4.50
N HIS A 40 7.29 19.28 -4.03
CA HIS A 40 7.24 18.80 -2.65
C HIS A 40 7.65 17.32 -2.57
N SER A 41 8.71 17.04 -1.82
CA SER A 41 9.24 15.70 -1.57
C SER A 41 8.95 15.27 -0.14
N THR A 42 8.56 14.01 0.06
CA THR A 42 8.30 13.44 1.39
C THR A 42 9.34 12.38 1.73
N LEU A 43 9.72 12.24 3.00
CA LEU A 43 10.60 11.14 3.42
C LEU A 43 9.87 9.79 3.27
N PRO A 44 10.58 8.70 2.92
CA PRO A 44 9.99 7.37 2.82
C PRO A 44 9.27 6.90 4.09
N THR A 45 9.76 7.30 5.27
CA THR A 45 9.14 7.00 6.56
C THR A 45 7.75 7.62 6.70
N PHE A 46 7.55 8.84 6.20
CA PHE A 46 6.25 9.50 6.19
C PHE A 46 5.30 8.89 5.17
N MET A 47 5.80 8.39 4.03
CA MET A 47 4.98 7.61 3.10
C MET A 47 4.48 6.32 3.74
N LEU A 48 5.34 5.60 4.46
CA LEU A 48 4.93 4.40 5.18
C LEU A 48 3.86 4.70 6.23
N ALA A 49 4.02 5.79 6.98
CA ALA A 49 3.00 6.24 7.95
C ALA A 49 1.65 6.55 7.28
N LYS A 50 1.67 7.19 6.10
CA LYS A 50 0.46 7.45 5.31
C LYS A 50 -0.21 6.18 4.82
N ILE A 51 0.56 5.21 4.35
CA ILE A 51 0.03 3.90 3.92
C ILE A 51 -0.68 3.22 5.09
N LYS A 52 -0.05 3.21 6.28
CA LYS A 52 -0.65 2.63 7.49
C LYS A 52 -1.96 3.32 7.89
N LEU A 53 -1.99 4.65 7.80
CA LEU A 53 -3.20 5.42 8.09
C LEU A 53 -4.31 5.15 7.08
N ASN A 54 -3.99 5.11 5.78
CA ASN A 54 -4.97 4.82 4.73
C ASN A 54 -5.53 3.41 4.85
N ASP A 55 -4.69 2.42 5.15
CA ASP A 55 -5.13 1.06 5.42
C ASP A 55 -6.16 1.01 6.56
N ALA A 56 -5.86 1.65 7.69
CA ALA A 56 -6.79 1.73 8.82
C ALA A 56 -8.12 2.38 8.41
N ASN A 57 -8.07 3.48 7.66
CA ASN A 57 -9.27 4.14 7.13
C ASN A 57 -10.07 3.23 6.20
N TRP A 58 -9.41 2.45 5.35
CA TRP A 58 -10.07 1.52 4.43
C TRP A 58 -10.69 0.34 5.17
N VAL A 59 -10.04 -0.16 6.22
CA VAL A 59 -10.60 -1.17 7.13
C VAL A 59 -11.87 -0.63 7.78
N THR A 60 -11.85 0.59 8.32
CA THR A 60 -13.03 1.27 8.88
C THR A 60 -14.13 1.45 7.84
N ALA A 61 -13.77 1.75 6.58
CA ALA A 61 -14.70 1.86 5.46
C ALA A 61 -15.25 0.51 4.95
N GLY A 62 -14.83 -0.62 5.54
CA GLY A 62 -15.37 -1.94 5.24
C GLY A 62 -14.42 -2.89 4.49
N ALA A 63 -13.20 -2.46 4.16
CA ALA A 63 -12.18 -3.31 3.55
C ALA A 63 -11.50 -4.22 4.59
N LYS A 64 -12.29 -5.05 5.28
CA LYS A 64 -11.87 -5.88 6.43
C LYS A 64 -10.69 -6.82 6.16
N ARG A 65 -10.43 -7.16 4.90
CA ARG A 65 -9.36 -8.09 4.49
C ARG A 65 -7.98 -7.44 4.48
N LEU A 66 -7.91 -6.11 4.36
CA LEU A 66 -6.67 -5.33 4.38
C LEU A 66 -6.03 -5.34 5.77
N GLY A 67 -6.81 -5.03 6.81
CA GLY A 67 -6.36 -5.02 8.20
C GLY A 67 -5.84 -6.37 8.70
N SER A 68 -6.31 -7.48 8.13
CA SER A 68 -5.82 -8.82 8.48
C SER A 68 -4.37 -9.09 8.05
N TRP A 69 -3.84 -8.30 7.11
CA TRP A 69 -2.47 -8.44 6.62
C TRP A 69 -1.52 -7.55 7.41
N MET A 70 -1.87 -6.28 7.65
CA MET A 70 -1.07 -5.36 8.46
C MET A 70 -0.98 -5.75 9.93
N SER A 71 -2.01 -6.36 10.52
CA SER A 71 -1.90 -6.88 11.90
C SER A 71 -0.93 -8.06 12.06
N ARG A 72 -0.39 -8.63 10.97
CA ARG A 72 0.59 -9.72 11.02
C ARG A 72 2.04 -9.23 11.03
N GLU A 73 2.29 -7.94 10.79
CA GLU A 73 3.61 -7.29 10.89
C GLU A 73 3.71 -6.46 12.17
#